data_AF-A0A7S3IYQ6-F1
#
_entry.id   AF-A0A7S3IYQ6-F1
#
_cell.length_a   1.000
_cell.length_b   1.000
_cell.length_c   1.000
_cell.angle_alpha   90.00
_cell.angle_beta   90.00
_cell.angle_gamma   90.00
#
_symmetry.space_group_name_H-M   'P 1'
#
loop_
_entity.id
_entity.type
_entity.pdbx_description
1 polymer ?
#
loop_
_entity_poly.entity_id
_entity_poly.type
_entity_poly.pdbx_seq_one_letter_code
_entity_poly.pdbx_strand_id
1 'polypeptide(L)'
;PIVHIECAESWKLLNQREKMYCYYFFKACWAGYRLCAFERSYESPALLILLKILFTQDMNELKTSCLERAELTEEEWSQLVTYSASVFNNAGNYTSFGDTKFVPQLPKEKFWAAL
;
A
#
# COMPACT_ATOMS: atom_id res chain seq x y z
N PRO A 1 4.52 8.35 11.11
CA PRO A 1 3.32 9.23 11.17
C PRO A 1 2.65 9.24 9.79
N ILE A 2 1.32 9.11 9.75
CA ILE A 2 0.56 9.20 8.49
C ILE A 2 0.08 10.64 8.36
N VAL A 3 0.33 11.25 7.20
CA VAL A 3 -0.06 12.64 6.91
C VAL A 3 -0.83 12.66 5.60
N HIS A 4 -1.95 13.39 5.57
CA HIS A 4 -2.74 13.58 4.36
C HIS A 4 -2.15 14.69 3.49
N ILE A 5 -2.13 14.47 2.18
CA ILE A 5 -1.73 15.49 1.21
C ILE A 5 -2.96 16.36 0.91
N GLU A 6 -2.96 17.57 1.46
CA GLU A 6 -4.00 18.56 1.19
C GLU A 6 -3.80 19.20 -0.19
N CYS A 7 -4.69 18.88 -1.14
CA CYS A 7 -4.65 19.44 -2.50
C CYS A 7 -6.01 19.90 -3.03
N ALA A 8 -7.07 19.79 -2.21
CA ALA A 8 -8.44 20.07 -2.63
C ALA A 8 -8.65 21.54 -3.04
N GLU A 9 -8.11 22.50 -2.29
CA GLU A 9 -8.23 23.92 -2.62
C GLU A 9 -7.46 24.28 -3.89
N SER A 10 -6.23 23.79 -4.04
CA SER A 10 -5.44 23.99 -5.26
C SER A 10 -6.13 23.38 -6.49
N TRP A 11 -6.76 22.21 -6.35
CA TRP A 11 -7.49 21.57 -7.43
C TRP A 11 -8.70 22.38 -7.92
N LYS A 12 -9.38 23.11 -7.02
CA LYS A 12 -10.52 23.97 -7.38
C LYS A 12 -10.12 25.14 -8.27
N LEU A 13 -8.88 25.61 -8.16
CA LEU A 13 -8.36 26.74 -8.96
C LEU A 13 -8.07 26.36 -10.42
N LEU A 14 -7.97 25.06 -10.73
CA LEU A 14 -7.65 24.60 -12.07
C LEU A 14 -8.86 24.68 -13.01
N ASN A 15 -8.61 25.14 -14.24
CA ASN A 15 -9.57 25.03 -15.32
C ASN A 15 -9.64 23.59 -15.87
N GLN A 16 -10.60 23.31 -16.76
CA GLN A 16 -10.82 21.95 -17.26
C GLN A 16 -9.61 21.38 -18.01
N ARG A 17 -8.87 22.22 -18.77
CA ARG A 17 -7.69 21.77 -19.51
C ARG A 17 -6.55 21.37 -18.56
N GLU A 18 -6.32 22.16 -17.52
CA GLU A 18 -5.31 21.88 -16.49
C GLU A 18 -5.66 20.61 -15.70
N LYS A 19 -6.93 20.43 -15.32
CA LYS A 19 -7.38 19.20 -14.66
C LYS A 19 -7.13 17.96 -15.51
N MET A 20 -7.42 18.04 -16.81
CA MET A 20 -7.16 16.94 -17.74
C MET A 20 -5.65 16.67 -17.89
N TYR A 21 -4.83 17.71 -17.96
CA TYR A 21 -3.37 17.57 -17.95
C TYR A 21 -2.89 16.85 -16.69
N CYS A 22 -3.27 17.33 -15.50
CA CYS A 22 -2.90 16.72 -14.22
C CYS A 22 -3.37 15.26 -14.12
N TYR A 23 -4.59 14.96 -14.58
CA TYR A 23 -5.13 13.60 -14.60
C TYR A 23 -4.28 12.64 -15.43
N TYR A 24 -3.95 13.02 -16.67
CA TYR A 24 -3.14 12.14 -17.53
C TYR A 24 -1.69 12.05 -17.06
N PHE A 25 -1.13 13.14 -16.53
CA PHE A 25 0.19 13.13 -15.91
C PHE A 25 0.23 12.18 -14.70
N PHE A 26 -0.76 12.26 -13.81
CA PHE A 26 -0.92 11.35 -12.68
C PHE A 26 -1.02 9.88 -13.13
N LYS A 27 -1.79 9.58 -14.18
CA LYS A 27 -1.85 8.22 -14.75
C LYS A 27 -0.49 7.72 -15.22
N ALA A 28 0.31 8.59 -15.86
CA ALA A 28 1.67 8.25 -16.28
C ALA A 28 2.58 7.96 -15.08
N CYS A 29 2.53 8.79 -14.03
CA CYS A 29 3.29 8.57 -12.80
C CYS A 29 2.94 7.21 -12.14
N TRP A 30 1.66 6.88 -12.00
CA TRP A 30 1.23 5.60 -11.39
C TRP A 30 1.47 4.38 -12.29
N ALA A 31 1.56 4.56 -13.60
CA ALA A 31 2.06 3.52 -14.48
C ALA A 31 3.55 3.24 -14.19
N GLY A 32 4.35 4.30 -14.01
CA GLY A 32 5.77 4.22 -13.65
C GLY A 32 6.04 3.64 -12.27
N TYR A 33 5.17 3.90 -11.28
CA TYR A 33 5.29 3.36 -9.92
C TYR A 33 5.51 1.84 -9.87
N ARG A 34 4.92 1.09 -10.80
CA ARG A 34 5.07 -0.38 -10.86
C ARG A 34 6.50 -0.81 -11.14
N LEU A 35 7.26 -0.01 -11.89
CA LEU A 35 8.67 -0.27 -12.20
C LEU A 35 9.54 -0.16 -10.96
N CYS A 36 9.25 0.80 -10.07
CA CYS A 36 9.98 0.98 -8.81
C CYS A 36 10.02 -0.31 -7.98
N ALA A 37 8.97 -1.14 -8.06
CA ALA A 37 8.95 -2.43 -7.38
C ALA A 37 9.98 -3.42 -7.92
N PHE A 38 10.18 -3.45 -9.24
CA PHE A 38 11.20 -4.29 -9.88
C PHE A 38 12.61 -3.79 -9.57
N GLU A 39 12.76 -2.50 -9.32
CA GLU A 39 14.04 -1.88 -8.95
C GLU A 39 14.36 -2.03 -7.45
N ARG A 40 13.39 -2.45 -6.62
CA ARG A 40 13.53 -2.47 -5.17
C ARG A 40 14.09 -3.77 -4.62
N SER A 41 13.42 -4.88 -4.90
CA SER A 41 13.85 -6.22 -4.48
C SER A 41 13.17 -7.27 -5.35
N TYR A 42 13.75 -8.47 -5.39
CA TYR A 42 13.23 -9.58 -6.20
C TYR A 42 11.76 -9.90 -5.87
N GLU A 43 11.40 -9.85 -4.59
CA GLU A 43 10.06 -10.17 -4.10
C GLU A 43 9.05 -9.03 -4.20
N SER A 44 9.50 -7.76 -4.32
CA SER A 44 8.63 -6.58 -4.25
C SER A 44 7.49 -6.56 -5.29
N PRO A 45 7.71 -6.94 -6.57
CA PRO A 45 6.62 -7.00 -7.55
C PRO A 45 5.50 -7.97 -7.15
N ALA A 46 5.87 -9.18 -6.72
CA ALA A 46 4.90 -10.20 -6.29
C ALA A 46 4.19 -9.76 -4.99
N LEU A 47 4.93 -9.16 -4.06
CA LEU A 47 4.39 -8.65 -2.81
C LEU A 47 3.34 -7.55 -3.04
N LEU A 48 3.59 -6.60 -3.94
CA LEU A 48 2.62 -5.56 -4.27
C LEU A 48 1.35 -6.13 -4.90
N ILE A 49 1.48 -7.14 -5.77
CA ILE A 49 0.31 -7.81 -6.38
C ILE A 49 -0.50 -8.53 -5.31
N LEU A 50 0.17 -9.28 -4.43
CA LEU A 50 -0.45 -10.03 -3.34
C LEU A 50 -1.25 -9.10 -2.41
N LEU A 51 -0.60 -8.04 -1.93
CA LEU A 51 -1.26 -7.05 -1.05
C LEU A 51 -2.38 -6.31 -1.79
N LYS A 52 -2.20 -6.00 -3.07
CA LYS A 52 -3.27 -5.38 -3.85
C LYS A 52 -4.50 -6.27 -3.93
N ILE A 53 -4.33 -7.58 -4.17
CA ILE A 53 -5.43 -8.56 -4.21
C ILE A 53 -6.12 -8.62 -2.84
N LEU A 54 -5.34 -8.67 -1.77
CA LEU A 54 -5.85 -8.68 -0.40
C LEU A 54 -6.76 -7.48 -0.12
N PHE A 55 -6.27 -6.26 -0.42
CA PHE A 55 -6.97 -5.00 -0.13
C PHE A 55 -7.93 -4.53 -1.23
N THR A 56 -8.19 -5.33 -2.26
CA THR A 56 -9.30 -5.06 -3.21
C THR A 56 -10.67 -5.36 -2.62
N GLN A 57 -10.71 -6.12 -1.53
CA GLN A 57 -11.92 -6.49 -0.79
C GLN A 57 -12.45 -5.30 0.02
N ASP A 58 -13.69 -5.39 0.51
CA ASP A 58 -14.15 -4.42 1.51
C ASP A 58 -13.28 -4.50 2.77
N MET A 59 -12.90 -3.34 3.31
CA MET A 59 -11.96 -3.26 4.42
C MET A 59 -12.55 -3.89 5.70
N ASN A 60 -13.85 -3.67 5.95
CA ASN A 60 -14.48 -4.22 7.15
C ASN A 60 -14.63 -5.73 7.04
N GLU A 61 -15.02 -6.24 5.86
CA GLU A 61 -15.09 -7.67 5.61
C GLU A 61 -13.72 -8.35 5.76
N LEU A 62 -12.67 -7.73 5.19
CA LEU A 62 -11.29 -8.21 5.32
C LEU A 62 -10.86 -8.24 6.79
N LYS A 63 -11.11 -7.17 7.54
CA LYS A 63 -10.78 -7.09 8.96
C LYS A 63 -11.49 -8.21 9.74
N THR A 64 -12.80 -8.37 9.54
CA THR A 64 -13.58 -9.42 10.20
C THR A 64 -13.03 -10.80 9.88
N SER A 65 -12.71 -11.09 8.61
CA SER A 65 -12.09 -12.36 8.22
C SER A 65 -10.75 -12.58 8.90
N CYS A 66 -9.90 -11.56 8.99
CA CYS A 66 -8.60 -11.65 9.66
C CYS A 66 -8.74 -11.95 11.17
N LEU A 67 -9.69 -11.31 11.85
CA LEU A 67 -9.91 -11.51 13.29
C LEU A 67 -10.56 -12.86 13.59
N GLU A 68 -11.59 -13.25 12.83
CA GLU A 68 -12.41 -14.42 13.13
C GLU A 68 -11.87 -15.73 12.53
N ARG A 69 -11.29 -15.68 11.32
CA ARG A 69 -10.85 -16.89 10.60
C ARG A 69 -9.36 -17.10 10.68
N ALA A 70 -8.58 -16.03 10.58
CA ALA A 70 -7.12 -16.09 10.70
C ALA A 70 -6.63 -15.91 12.14
N GLU A 71 -7.56 -15.67 13.08
CA GLU A 71 -7.29 -15.54 14.52
C GLU A 71 -6.22 -14.48 14.84
N LEU A 72 -6.21 -13.40 14.05
CA LEU A 72 -5.39 -12.23 14.35
C LEU A 72 -5.96 -11.49 15.56
N THR A 73 -5.08 -10.97 16.41
CA THR A 73 -5.46 -9.95 17.38
C THR A 73 -5.67 -8.61 16.67
N GLU A 74 -6.35 -7.67 17.35
CA GLU A 74 -6.46 -6.28 16.87
C GLU A 74 -5.08 -5.63 16.64
N GLU A 75 -4.09 -5.98 17.45
CA GLU A 75 -2.71 -5.52 17.27
C GLU A 75 -2.07 -6.11 16.01
N GLU A 76 -2.20 -7.41 15.79
CA GLU A 76 -1.65 -8.08 14.59
C GLU A 76 -2.33 -7.60 13.31
N TRP A 77 -3.63 -7.32 13.36
CA TRP A 77 -4.34 -6.64 12.27
C TRP A 77 -3.74 -5.26 11.98
N SER A 78 -3.52 -4.44 13.01
CA SER A 78 -2.89 -3.14 12.86
C SER A 78 -1.47 -3.24 12.28
N GLN A 79 -0.70 -4.24 12.71
CA GLN A 79 0.65 -4.53 12.18
C GLN A 79 0.61 -4.97 10.71
N LEU A 80 -0.35 -5.80 10.30
CA LEU A 80 -0.56 -6.21 8.91
C LEU A 80 -0.86 -4.99 8.02
N VAL A 81 -1.80 -4.15 8.45
CA VAL A 81 -2.17 -2.92 7.73
C VAL A 81 -0.99 -1.97 7.65
N THR A 82 -0.26 -1.78 8.76
CA THR A 82 0.91 -0.88 8.81
C THR A 82 2.04 -1.37 7.91
N TYR A 83 2.33 -2.66 7.90
CA TYR A 83 3.30 -3.26 6.99
C TYR A 83 2.89 -3.03 5.54
N SER A 84 1.63 -3.30 5.21
CA SER A 84 1.11 -3.18 3.85
C SER A 84 1.13 -1.74 3.34
N ALA A 85 0.71 -0.78 4.18
CA ALA A 85 0.81 0.64 3.88
C ALA A 85 2.27 1.07 3.64
N SER A 86 3.20 0.55 4.44
CA SER A 86 4.64 0.82 4.27
C SER A 86 5.17 0.25 2.96
N VAL A 87 4.75 -0.95 2.55
CA VAL A 87 5.10 -1.54 1.25
C VAL A 87 4.58 -0.67 0.11
N PHE A 88 3.32 -0.25 0.15
CA PHE A 88 2.75 0.63 -0.88
C PHE A 88 3.47 1.98 -0.95
N ASN A 89 3.78 2.60 0.19
CA ASN A 89 4.47 3.88 0.23
C ASN A 89 5.90 3.80 -0.35
N ASN A 90 6.60 2.68 -0.13
CA ASN A 90 7.99 2.52 -0.55
C ASN A 90 8.17 1.76 -1.87
N ALA A 91 7.07 1.37 -2.53
CA ALA A 91 7.04 0.48 -3.69
C ALA A 91 7.79 -0.84 -3.46
N GLY A 92 7.75 -1.38 -2.24
CA GLY A 92 8.50 -2.58 -1.86
C GLY A 92 8.83 -2.64 -0.38
N ASN A 93 9.58 -3.67 0.03
CA ASN A 93 9.88 -3.98 1.44
C ASN A 93 11.21 -3.41 1.96
N TYR A 94 11.68 -2.32 1.35
CA TYR A 94 12.84 -1.54 1.79
C TYR A 94 12.44 -0.08 1.95
N THR A 95 12.92 0.58 3.00
CA THR A 95 12.64 2.01 3.19
C THR A 95 13.26 2.84 2.07
N SER A 96 12.54 3.82 1.54
CA SER A 96 13.07 4.79 0.56
C SER A 96 14.16 5.67 1.14
N PHE A 97 14.07 5.95 2.44
CA PHE A 97 15.11 6.63 3.18
C PHE A 97 15.83 5.61 4.05
N GLY A 98 17.12 5.42 3.78
CA GLY A 98 18.00 4.54 4.56
C GLY A 98 18.10 3.09 4.10
N ASP A 99 17.48 2.72 2.96
CA ASP A 99 17.66 1.44 2.25
C ASP A 99 17.67 0.20 3.16
N THR A 100 16.81 0.20 4.18
CA THR A 100 16.76 -0.85 5.18
C THR A 100 15.54 -1.73 4.94
N LYS A 101 15.76 -3.05 4.94
CA LYS A 101 14.67 -4.02 4.81
C LYS A 101 13.76 -3.94 6.03
N PHE A 102 12.46 -3.92 5.81
CA PHE A 102 11.46 -4.08 6.86
C PHE A 102 10.59 -5.31 6.59
N VAL A 103 10.15 -5.96 7.66
CA VAL A 103 9.37 -7.21 7.63
C VAL A 103 8.09 -7.05 8.44
N PRO A 104 7.04 -7.87 8.19
CA PRO A 104 5.83 -7.84 9.00
C PRO A 104 6.15 -8.11 10.47
N GLN A 105 5.51 -7.39 11.39
CA GLN A 105 5.70 -7.56 12.84
C GLN A 105 4.75 -8.60 13.45
N LEU A 106 4.21 -9.50 12.65
CA LEU A 106 3.30 -10.58 13.05
C LEU A 106 3.89 -11.95 12.68
N PRO A 107 3.48 -13.04 13.36
CA PRO A 107 3.91 -14.38 13.03
C PRO A 107 3.66 -14.71 11.55
N LYS A 108 4.60 -15.41 10.93
CA LYS A 108 4.54 -15.76 9.50
C LYS A 108 3.27 -16.53 9.19
N GLU A 109 2.90 -17.47 10.05
CA GLU A 109 1.73 -18.34 9.92
C GLU A 109 0.44 -17.52 9.89
N LYS A 110 0.35 -16.49 10.74
CA LYS A 110 -0.79 -15.56 10.77
C LYS A 110 -0.82 -14.63 9.56
N PHE A 111 0.35 -14.19 9.08
CA PHE A 111 0.42 -13.45 7.82
C PHE A 111 -0.12 -14.28 6.66
N TRP A 112 0.24 -15.57 6.59
CA TRP A 112 -0.30 -16.48 5.57
C TRP A 112 -1.78 -16.75 5.73
N ALA A 113 -2.28 -16.87 6.96
CA ALA A 113 -3.72 -17.07 7.21
C ALA A 113 -4.56 -15.85 6.81
N ALA A 114 -3.98 -14.66 6.84
CA ALA A 114 -4.65 -13.42 6.44
C ALA A 114 -4.73 -13.22 4.91
N LEU A 115 -3.94 -13.94 4.11
CA LEU A 115 -3.91 -13.86 2.64
C LEU A 115 -5.00 -14.73 1.99
#